data_AF-A0A2V8U9B8-F1
#
_entry.id   AF-A0A2V8U9B8-F1
#
_cell.length_a   1.000
_cell.length_b   1.000
_cell.length_c   1.000
_cell.angle_alpha   90.00
_cell.angle_beta   90.00
_cell.angle_gamma   90.00
#
_symmetry.space_group_name_H-M   'P 1'
#
loop_
_entity.id
_entity.type
_entity.pdbx_description
1 polymer ?
#
loop_
_entity_poly.entity_id
_entity_poly.type
_entity_poly.pdbx_seq_one_letter_code
_entity_poly.pdbx_strand_id
1 'polypeptide(L)'
;MHTEIRNLRTSFRKVERSLQRIAEIITHHDGRMIPKVESNGRARPRLSAKSRASLALQGRYMGYMRQLNLKQKTQVRKVKEAKGVRFAIHKAVRILGKESAA
;
A
#
# COMPACT_ATOMS: atom_id res chain seq x y z
N MET A 1 2.07 -1.53 -52.31
CA MET A 1 2.62 -2.82 -51.84
C MET A 1 3.01 -2.87 -50.37
N HIS A 2 3.86 -1.99 -49.81
CA HIS A 2 4.21 -2.08 -48.38
C HIS A 2 3.12 -1.58 -47.41
N THR A 3 2.27 -0.65 -47.85
CA THR A 3 1.18 -0.08 -47.05
C THR A 3 0.01 -1.04 -46.88
N GLU A 4 -0.39 -1.76 -47.93
CA GLU A 4 -1.46 -2.76 -47.85
C GLU A 4 -1.10 -3.90 -46.89
N ILE A 5 0.13 -4.42 -46.97
CA ILE A 5 0.62 -5.46 -46.05
C ILE A 5 0.63 -4.97 -44.60
N ARG A 6 1.02 -3.70 -44.36
CA ARG A 6 1.00 -3.09 -43.02
C ARG A 6 -0.42 -2.94 -42.48
N ASN A 7 -1.35 -2.53 -43.33
CA ASN A 7 -2.76 -2.40 -42.97
C ASN A 7 -3.37 -3.77 -42.65
N LEU A 8 -3.06 -4.80 -43.46
CA LEU A 8 -3.52 -6.17 -43.23
C LEU A 8 -3.03 -6.72 -41.89
N ARG A 9 -1.75 -6.51 -41.56
CA ARG A 9 -1.17 -6.90 -40.26
C ARG A 9 -1.85 -6.19 -39.09
N THR A 10 -2.17 -4.91 -39.26
CA THR A 10 -2.84 -4.12 -38.21
C THR A 10 -4.27 -4.61 -37.98
N SER A 11 -5.00 -4.92 -39.06
CA SER A 11 -6.34 -5.49 -38.99
C SER A 11 -6.34 -6.87 -38.34
N PHE A 12 -5.41 -7.75 -38.72
CA PHE A 12 -5.25 -9.07 -38.08
C PHE A 12 -4.96 -8.95 -36.58
N ARG A 13 -4.08 -8.02 -36.17
CA ARG A 13 -3.79 -7.78 -34.75
C ARG A 13 -4.99 -7.26 -33.96
N LYS A 14 -5.89 -6.50 -34.61
CA LYS A 14 -7.15 -6.06 -33.99
C LYS A 14 -8.10 -7.25 -33.78
N VAL A 15 -8.18 -8.16 -34.74
CA VAL A 15 -8.98 -9.39 -34.63
C VAL A 15 -8.45 -10.29 -33.52
N GLU A 16 -7.14 -10.53 -33.48
CA GLU A 16 -6.47 -11.30 -32.43
C GLU A 16 -6.80 -10.75 -31.02
N ARG A 17 -6.71 -9.42 -30.84
CA ARG A 17 -7.08 -8.75 -29.58
C ARG A 17 -8.57 -8.84 -29.25
N SER A 18 -9.43 -8.93 -30.26
CA SER A 18 -10.87 -9.11 -30.06
C SER A 18 -11.17 -10.53 -29.58
N LEU A 19 -10.54 -11.53 -30.20
CA LEU A 19 -10.66 -12.93 -29.80
C LEU A 19 -10.10 -13.18 -28.39
N GLN A 20 -8.97 -12.55 -28.06
CA GLN A 20 -8.39 -12.66 -26.71
C GLN A 20 -9.31 -12.09 -25.63
N ARG A 21 -9.97 -10.95 -25.89
CA ARG A 21 -10.98 -10.38 -24.97
C ARG A 21 -12.20 -11.29 -24.81
N ILE A 22 -12.66 -11.93 -25.88
CA ILE A 22 -13.77 -12.89 -25.81
C ILE A 22 -13.36 -14.13 -25.00
N ALA A 23 -12.15 -14.65 -25.24
CA ALA A 23 -11.60 -15.76 -24.45
C ALA A 23 -11.50 -15.40 -22.96
N GLU A 24 -11.02 -14.20 -22.64
CA GLU A 24 -11.00 -13.66 -21.27
C GLU A 24 -12.42 -13.67 -20.67
N ILE A 25 -13.42 -13.08 -21.34
CA ILE A 25 -14.82 -13.06 -20.87
C ILE A 25 -15.35 -14.49 -20.61
N ILE A 26 -15.08 -15.43 -21.52
CA ILE A 26 -15.51 -16.83 -21.37
C ILE A 26 -14.82 -17.48 -20.16
N THR A 27 -13.51 -17.27 -19.99
CA THR A 27 -12.77 -17.77 -18.82
C THR A 27 -13.18 -17.08 -17.51
N HIS A 28 -13.66 -15.84 -17.58
CA HIS A 28 -14.15 -15.08 -16.42
C HIS A 28 -15.53 -15.53 -15.94
N HIS A 29 -16.32 -16.19 -16.79
CA HIS A 29 -17.59 -16.80 -16.38
C HIS A 29 -17.43 -18.06 -15.51
N ASP A 30 -16.23 -18.69 -15.47
CA ASP A 30 -15.95 -19.92 -14.70
C ASP A 30 -15.57 -19.65 -13.22
N GLY A 31 -16.03 -18.52 -12.68
CA GLY A 31 -16.20 -18.33 -11.23
C GLY A 31 -14.94 -18.12 -10.39
N ARG A 32 -13.75 -17.95 -10.97
CA ARG A 32 -12.52 -17.68 -10.19
C ARG A 32 -11.62 -16.64 -10.83
N MET A 33 -11.83 -15.36 -10.55
CA MET A 33 -10.74 -14.37 -10.65
C MET A 33 -10.83 -13.28 -9.60
N ILE A 34 -9.78 -13.23 -8.77
CA ILE A 34 -9.32 -12.04 -8.07
C ILE A 34 -8.83 -11.07 -9.17
N PRO A 35 -9.31 -9.82 -9.23
CA PRO A 35 -8.91 -8.90 -10.28
C PRO A 35 -7.40 -8.70 -10.24
N LYS A 36 -6.70 -9.06 -11.32
CA LYS A 36 -5.31 -8.71 -11.54
C LYS A 36 -5.27 -7.21 -11.80
N VAL A 37 -5.09 -6.43 -10.74
CA VAL A 37 -4.80 -5.01 -10.84
C VAL A 37 -3.54 -4.88 -11.69
N GLU A 38 -3.70 -4.39 -12.92
CA GLU A 38 -2.58 -3.96 -13.74
C GLU A 38 -1.85 -2.86 -12.97
N SER A 39 -0.79 -3.23 -12.26
CA SER A 39 0.05 -2.24 -11.60
C SER A 39 0.69 -1.43 -12.72
N ASN A 40 0.15 -0.23 -12.98
CA ASN A 40 0.83 0.78 -13.76
C ASN A 40 2.28 0.83 -13.27
N GLY A 41 3.22 0.35 -14.09
CA GLY A 41 4.59 -0.01 -13.73
C GLY A 41 5.49 1.16 -13.34
N ARG A 42 4.93 2.23 -12.76
CA ARG A 42 5.70 3.28 -12.09
C ARG A 42 6.35 2.66 -10.87
N ALA A 43 7.61 2.23 -11.05
CA ALA A 43 8.48 1.83 -9.97
C ALA A 43 8.40 2.89 -8.87
N ARG A 44 7.94 2.48 -7.68
CA ARG A 44 7.86 3.39 -6.53
C ARG A 44 9.27 3.93 -6.29
N PRO A 45 9.47 5.26 -6.19
CA PRO A 45 10.79 5.82 -6.00
C PRO A 45 11.44 5.24 -4.75
N ARG A 46 12.72 4.85 -4.85
CA ARG A 46 13.47 4.32 -3.72
C ARG A 46 13.54 5.38 -2.62
N LEU A 47 13.12 5.02 -1.41
CA LEU A 47 13.11 5.94 -0.27
C LEU A 47 14.55 6.30 0.14
N SER A 48 14.79 7.60 0.37
CA SER A 48 16.02 8.08 1.02
C SER A 48 16.18 7.47 2.41
N ALA A 49 17.42 7.38 2.90
CA ALA A 49 17.73 6.90 4.25
C ALA A 49 16.97 7.69 5.34
N LYS A 50 16.86 9.01 5.18
CA LYS A 50 16.09 9.88 6.10
C LYS A 50 14.60 9.52 6.12
N SER A 51 14.01 9.28 4.94
CA SER A 51 12.61 8.90 4.82
C SER A 51 12.34 7.52 5.42
N ARG A 52 13.26 6.56 5.21
CA ARG A 52 13.18 5.24 5.85
C ARG A 52 13.24 5.33 7.38
N ALA A 53 14.16 6.13 7.93
CA ALA A 53 14.26 6.34 9.37
C ALA A 53 12.98 6.98 9.95
N SER A 54 12.41 7.98 9.27
CA SER A 54 11.15 8.62 9.67
C SER A 54 9.98 7.62 9.67
N LEU A 55 9.85 6.81 8.62
CA LEU A 55 8.83 5.76 8.52
C LEU A 55 8.98 4.70 9.60
N ALA A 56 10.21 4.29 9.93
CA ALA A 56 10.45 3.35 11.03
C ALA A 56 10.00 3.93 12.38
N LEU A 57 10.28 5.22 12.62
CA LEU A 57 9.84 5.95 13.81
C LEU A 57 8.30 6.05 13.88
N GLN A 58 7.66 6.37 12.76
CA GLN A 58 6.22 6.41 12.63
C GLN A 58 5.59 5.03 12.86
N GLY A 59 6.18 3.97 12.30
CA GLY A 59 5.75 2.58 12.47
C GLY A 59 5.79 2.15 13.94
N ARG A 60 6.89 2.43 14.65
CA ARG A 60 7.00 2.18 16.09
C ARG A 60 5.94 2.92 16.89
N TYR A 61 5.74 4.21 16.60
CA TYR A 61 4.70 5.01 17.24
C TYR A 61 3.29 4.44 16.99
N MET A 62 2.97 4.05 15.75
CA MET A 62 1.70 3.41 15.41
C MET A 62 1.52 2.07 16.13
N GLY A 63 2.58 1.28 16.25
CA GLY A 63 2.56 0.00 16.96
C GLY A 63 2.08 0.16 18.40
N TYR A 64 2.69 1.08 19.17
CA TYR A 64 2.24 1.36 20.53
C TYR A 64 0.84 1.98 20.59
N MET A 65 0.51 2.88 19.66
CA MET A 65 -0.82 3.50 19.63
C MET A 65 -1.97 2.51 19.43
N ARG A 66 -1.74 1.37 18.74
CA ARG A 66 -2.78 0.36 18.51
C ARG A 66 -3.27 -0.30 19.79
N GLN A 67 -2.38 -0.45 20.77
CA GLN A 67 -2.65 -1.16 22.03
C GLN A 67 -3.28 -0.26 23.09
N LEU A 68 -3.26 1.06 22.90
CA LEU A 68 -3.68 2.02 23.92
C LEU A 68 -5.17 2.36 23.86
N ASN A 69 -5.77 2.54 25.03
CA ASN A 69 -7.13 3.00 25.24
C ASN A 69 -7.29 4.50 24.91
N LEU A 70 -8.51 4.99 24.70
CA LEU A 70 -8.77 6.36 24.23
C LEU A 70 -8.15 7.44 25.13
N LYS A 71 -8.26 7.29 26.46
CA LYS A 71 -7.66 8.21 27.45
C LYS A 71 -6.13 8.22 27.40
N GLN A 72 -5.51 7.08 27.12
CA GLN A 72 -4.05 6.97 27.01
C GLN A 72 -3.57 7.57 25.68
N LYS A 73 -4.32 7.36 24.59
CA LYS A 73 -4.06 7.95 23.27
C LYS A 73 -4.02 9.47 23.33
N THR A 74 -4.94 10.11 24.03
CA THR A 74 -4.95 11.57 24.17
C THR A 74 -3.73 12.08 24.94
N GLN A 75 -3.31 11.40 26.02
CA GLN A 75 -2.10 11.76 26.76
C GLN A 75 -0.84 11.66 25.88
N VAL A 76 -0.70 10.60 25.10
CA VAL A 76 0.45 10.42 24.20
C VAL A 76 0.44 11.45 23.06
N ARG A 77 -0.73 11.82 22.52
CA ARG A 77 -0.85 12.88 21.52
C ARG A 77 -0.39 14.24 22.04
N LYS A 78 -0.77 14.60 23.28
CA LYS A 78 -0.29 15.82 23.94
C LYS A 78 1.24 15.86 24.03
N VAL A 79 1.87 14.73 24.36
CA VAL A 79 3.34 14.64 24.41
C VAL A 79 3.97 14.73 23.02
N LYS A 80 3.33 14.13 21.99
CA LYS A 80 3.79 14.21 20.60
C LYS A 80 3.81 15.66 20.11
N GLU A 81 2.77 16.43 20.40
CA GLU A 81 2.66 17.84 19.99
C GLU A 81 3.70 18.71 20.70
N ALA A 82 3.91 18.50 22.00
CA ALA A 82 4.84 19.31 22.80
C ALA A 82 6.32 18.96 22.59
N LYS A 83 6.66 17.67 22.42
CA LYS A 83 8.05 17.18 22.47
C LYS A 83 8.46 16.32 21.27
N GLY A 84 7.52 15.96 20.40
CA GLY A 84 7.77 15.13 19.22
C GLY A 84 7.63 13.62 19.44
N VAL A 85 7.86 12.88 18.36
CA VAL A 85 7.51 11.44 18.24
C VAL A 85 8.33 10.55 19.18
N ARG A 86 9.61 10.84 19.38
CA ARG A 86 10.49 10.02 20.26
C ARG A 86 10.00 10.00 21.71
N PHE A 87 9.65 11.16 22.25
CA PHE A 87 9.12 11.27 23.61
C PHE A 87 7.73 10.65 23.72
N ALA A 88 6.91 10.76 22.68
CA ALA A 88 5.60 10.11 22.62
C ALA A 88 5.74 8.58 22.68
N ILE A 89 6.71 8.00 21.97
CA ILE A 89 7.01 6.56 22.04
C ILE A 89 7.42 6.15 23.46
N HIS A 90 8.37 6.87 24.09
CA HIS A 90 8.77 6.56 25.48
C HIS A 90 7.60 6.63 26.46
N LYS A 91 6.71 7.61 26.30
CA LYS A 91 5.51 7.72 27.13
C LYS A 91 4.56 6.54 26.89
N ALA A 92 4.35 6.15 25.62
CA ALA A 92 3.49 5.04 25.26
C ALA A 92 4.01 3.69 25.83
N VAL A 93 5.32 3.44 25.74
CA VAL A 93 5.99 2.27 26.34
C VAL A 93 5.74 2.22 27.85
N ARG A 94 5.89 3.35 28.55
CA ARG A 94 5.63 3.41 30.00
C ARG A 94 4.18 3.15 30.37
N ILE A 95 3.23 3.58 29.54
CA ILE A 95 1.80 3.34 29.80
C ILE A 95 1.50 1.85 29.62
N LEU A 96 1.98 1.25 28.52
CA LEU A 96 1.78 -0.17 28.25
C LEU A 96 2.44 -1.07 29.30
N GLY A 97 3.67 -0.76 29.71
CA GLY A 97 4.37 -1.52 30.75
C GLY A 97 3.70 -1.46 32.12
N LYS A 98 2.90 -0.42 32.39
CA LYS A 98 2.08 -0.33 33.61
C LYS A 98 0.78 -1.12 33.52
N GLU A 99 0.29 -1.39 32.31
CA GLU A 99 -0.94 -2.15 32.07
C GLU A 99 -0.68 -3.67 32.06
N SER A 100 0.55 -4.13 31.79
CA SER A 100 0.96 -5.53 32.00
C SER A 100 1.32 -5.88 33.45
N ALA A 101 1.50 -4.88 34.32
CA ALA A 101 1.88 -5.06 35.72
C ALA A 101 0.71 -4.84 36.71
N ALA A 102 -0.48 -4.56 36.18
CA ALA A 102 -1.75 -4.43 36.89
C ALA A 102 -2.67 -5.55 36.43
#